data_AF-A0AAV5XKG3-F1
#
_entry.id   AF-A0AAV5XKG3-F1
#
_cell.length_a   1.000
_cell.length_b   1.000
_cell.length_c   1.000
_cell.angle_alpha   90.00
_cell.angle_beta   90.00
_cell.angle_gamma   90.00
#
_symmetry.space_group_name_H-M   'P 1'
#
loop_
_entity.id
_entity.type
_entity.pdbx_description
1 polymer ?
#
loop_
_entity_poly.entity_id
_entity_poly.type
_entity_poly.pdbx_seq_one_letter_code
_entity_poly.pdbx_strand_id
1 'polypeptide(L)'
;MAADNHVLLTVLLHHDQSKTLDEIMAHLKKTGFYRDFPPEGSELVSWVVAMSYGFIIQLRVEADKVRSLNRYMEQKAWGAFRYQVFPSYDFAPIAATLKKEHA
;
A
#
# COMPACT_ATOMS: atom_id res chain seq x y z
N MET A 1 -22.66 14.85 -5.18
CA MET A 1 -21.48 13.94 -5.17
C MET A 1 -20.91 14.06 -3.78
N ALA A 2 -21.06 13.05 -2.92
CA ALA A 2 -20.35 13.07 -1.64
C ALA A 2 -18.85 13.17 -1.96
N ALA A 3 -18.14 14.09 -1.30
CA ALA A 3 -16.69 14.15 -1.44
C ALA A 3 -16.15 12.79 -1.01
N ASP A 4 -15.42 12.13 -1.91
CA ASP A 4 -14.71 10.92 -1.58
C ASP A 4 -13.63 11.28 -0.56
N ASN A 5 -13.90 11.01 0.72
CA ASN A 5 -13.00 11.36 1.82
C ASN A 5 -11.83 10.37 1.97
N HIS A 6 -11.49 9.66 0.89
CA HIS A 6 -10.39 8.72 0.85
C HIS A 6 -9.21 9.32 0.08
N VAL A 7 -8.02 9.00 0.56
CA VAL A 7 -6.76 9.22 -0.15
C VAL A 7 -6.33 7.90 -0.77
N LEU A 8 -5.96 7.91 -2.05
CA LEU A 8 -5.34 6.75 -2.70
C LEU A 8 -3.85 6.70 -2.33
N LEU A 9 -3.41 5.62 -1.72
CA LEU A 9 -2.02 5.42 -1.30
C LEU A 9 -1.41 4.24 -2.05
N THR A 10 -0.24 4.44 -2.64
CA THR A 10 0.61 3.38 -3.16
C THR A 10 1.69 3.06 -2.12
N VAL A 11 1.64 1.85 -1.59
CA VAL A 11 2.63 1.29 -0.66
C VAL A 11 3.56 0.35 -1.42
N LEU A 12 4.86 0.60 -1.30
CA LEU A 12 5.92 -0.20 -1.89
C LEU A 12 6.66 -0.89 -0.76
N LEU A 13 6.69 -2.23 -0.76
CA LEU A 13 7.38 -3.03 0.25
C LEU A 13 8.50 -3.84 -0.41
N HIS A 14 9.72 -3.35 -0.27
CA HIS A 14 10.92 -4.03 -0.73
C HIS A 14 11.34 -5.08 0.29
N HIS A 15 11.49 -6.34 -0.13
CA HIS A 15 11.98 -7.39 0.75
C HIS A 15 13.37 -7.04 1.29
N ASP A 16 13.60 -7.31 2.57
CA ASP A 16 14.94 -7.25 3.14
C ASP A 16 15.75 -8.47 2.68
N GLN A 17 16.57 -8.26 1.65
CA GLN A 17 17.41 -9.30 1.04
C GLN A 17 18.59 -9.74 1.93
N SER A 18 18.76 -9.17 3.13
CA SER A 18 19.64 -9.76 4.14
C SER A 18 19.05 -11.01 4.81
N LYS A 19 17.77 -11.32 4.54
CA LYS A 19 17.04 -12.46 5.10
C LYS A 19 16.58 -13.41 4.00
N THR A 20 16.47 -14.68 4.36
CA THR A 20 15.81 -15.71 3.56
C THR A 20 14.29 -15.52 3.54
N LEU A 21 13.62 -16.16 2.59
CA LEU A 21 12.15 -16.13 2.52
C LEU A 21 11.50 -16.68 3.80
N ASP A 22 12.05 -17.76 4.37
CA ASP A 22 11.50 -18.38 5.58
C ASP A 22 11.62 -17.47 6.79
N GLU A 23 12.75 -16.76 6.95
CA GLU A 23 12.92 -15.75 8.01
C GLU A 23 11.94 -14.59 7.85
N ILE A 24 11.74 -14.11 6.61
CA ILE A 24 10.73 -13.08 6.32
C ILE A 24 9.34 -13.59 6.71
N MET A 25 8.94 -14.79 6.28
CA MET A 25 7.62 -15.35 6.54
C MET A 25 7.39 -15.60 8.03
N ALA A 26 8.39 -16.09 8.75
CA ALA A 26 8.33 -16.27 10.20
C ALA A 26 8.14 -14.92 10.92
N HIS A 27 8.85 -13.88 10.49
CA HIS A 27 8.70 -12.52 11.03
C HIS A 27 7.29 -11.97 10.76
N LEU A 28 6.79 -12.06 9.54
CA LEU A 28 5.45 -11.58 9.16
C LEU A 28 4.34 -12.33 9.90
N LYS A 29 4.51 -13.63 10.14
CA LYS A 29 3.61 -14.42 10.98
C LYS A 29 3.63 -13.95 12.43
N LYS A 30 4.83 -13.71 12.99
CA LYS A 30 5.02 -13.23 14.37
C LYS A 30 4.41 -11.86 14.59
N THR A 31 4.64 -10.92 13.68
CA THR A 31 4.09 -9.56 13.79
C THR A 31 2.59 -9.54 13.49
N GLY A 32 2.09 -10.49 12.72
CA GLY A 32 0.69 -10.59 12.31
C GLY A 32 0.36 -9.75 11.09
N PHE A 33 1.34 -9.48 10.21
CA PHE A 33 1.19 -8.67 9.01
C PHE A 33 -0.04 -9.12 8.18
N TYR A 34 -0.04 -10.34 7.65
CA TYR A 34 -1.15 -10.81 6.82
C TYR A 34 -2.49 -10.93 7.55
N ARG A 35 -2.47 -11.19 8.86
CA ARG A 35 -3.70 -11.35 9.66
C ARG A 35 -4.42 -10.01 9.87
N ASP A 36 -3.65 -8.95 10.11
CA ASP A 36 -4.17 -7.64 10.51
C ASP A 36 -4.27 -6.67 9.32
N PHE A 37 -4.00 -7.13 8.10
CA PHE A 37 -4.09 -6.35 6.88
C PHE A 37 -5.44 -6.54 6.17
N PRO A 38 -6.05 -5.48 5.60
CA PRO A 38 -5.66 -4.08 5.71
C PRO A 38 -6.01 -3.49 7.10
N PRO A 39 -5.29 -2.45 7.56
CA PRO A 39 -5.61 -1.80 8.82
C PRO A 39 -6.94 -1.03 8.76
N GLU A 40 -7.48 -0.66 9.92
CA GLU A 40 -8.73 0.10 10.05
C GLU A 40 -8.76 1.34 9.14
N GLY A 41 -9.90 1.56 8.47
CA GLY A 41 -10.10 2.69 7.55
C GLY A 41 -9.38 2.57 6.21
N SER A 42 -8.84 1.38 5.89
CA SER A 42 -8.19 1.10 4.61
C SER A 42 -8.93 0.03 3.81
N GLU A 43 -9.16 0.30 2.54
CA GLU A 43 -9.71 -0.64 1.56
C GLU A 43 -8.64 -1.04 0.55
N LEU A 44 -8.52 -2.34 0.27
CA LEU A 44 -7.57 -2.87 -0.71
C LEU A 44 -8.05 -2.64 -2.14
N VAL A 45 -7.28 -1.90 -2.93
CA VAL A 45 -7.52 -1.71 -4.38
C VAL A 45 -6.75 -2.74 -5.19
N SER A 46 -5.46 -2.91 -4.93
CA SER A 46 -4.61 -3.90 -5.60
C SER A 46 -3.45 -4.34 -4.72
N TRP A 47 -3.00 -5.58 -4.92
CA TRP A 47 -1.78 -6.12 -4.32
C TRP A 47 -1.10 -7.03 -5.34
N VAL A 48 0.08 -6.63 -5.79
CA VAL A 48 0.90 -7.44 -6.70
C VAL A 48 2.31 -7.62 -6.16
N VAL A 49 2.96 -8.70 -6.59
CA VAL A 49 4.40 -8.88 -6.42
C VAL A 49 5.07 -8.50 -7.73
N ALA A 50 5.79 -7.39 -7.74
CA ALA A 50 6.71 -7.09 -8.82
C ALA A 50 8.02 -7.84 -8.55
N MET A 51 8.32 -8.86 -9.36
CA MET A 51 9.52 -9.68 -9.19
C MET A 51 10.77 -8.79 -9.12
N SER A 52 11.67 -9.11 -8.19
CA SER A 52 12.88 -8.32 -7.87
C SER A 52 12.66 -6.93 -7.25
N TYR A 53 11.41 -6.47 -7.14
CA TYR A 53 11.06 -5.22 -6.48
C TYR A 53 10.41 -5.47 -5.11
N GLY A 54 9.44 -6.40 -5.05
CA GLY A 54 8.67 -6.71 -3.86
C GLY A 54 7.18 -6.43 -4.05
N PHE A 55 6.47 -6.12 -2.96
CA PHE A 55 5.03 -5.83 -3.06
C PHE A 55 4.76 -4.40 -3.50
N ILE A 56 3.80 -4.26 -4.40
CA ILE A 56 3.17 -3.00 -4.76
C ILE A 56 1.70 -3.12 -4.37
N ILE A 57 1.27 -2.27 -3.46
CA ILE A 57 -0.07 -2.33 -2.87
C ILE A 57 -0.73 -0.97 -3.06
N GLN A 58 -1.95 -0.94 -3.58
CA GLN A 58 -2.77 0.26 -3.58
C GLN A 58 -3.91 0.14 -2.58
N LEU A 59 -4.10 1.18 -1.78
CA LEU A 59 -5.14 1.30 -0.77
C LEU A 59 -5.93 2.58 -0.97
N ARG A 60 -7.25 2.53 -0.77
CA ARG A 60 -8.04 3.72 -0.46
C ARG A 60 -8.11 3.84 1.06
N VAL A 61 -7.72 4.97 1.60
CA VAL A 61 -7.64 5.17 3.06
C VAL A 61 -8.43 6.39 3.46
N GLU A 62 -9.33 6.25 4.43
CA GLU A 62 -10.05 7.38 5.02
C GLU A 62 -9.04 8.46 5.46
N ALA A 63 -9.29 9.72 5.14
CA ALA A 63 -8.33 10.80 5.31
C ALA A 63 -7.83 10.95 6.78
N ASP A 64 -8.69 10.68 7.76
CA ASP A 64 -8.36 10.70 9.19
C ASP A 64 -7.67 9.41 9.70
N LYS A 65 -7.63 8.35 8.89
CA LYS A 65 -7.03 7.05 9.22
C LYS A 65 -5.68 6.78 8.57
N VAL A 66 -5.10 7.74 7.84
CA VAL A 66 -3.74 7.64 7.28
C VAL A 66 -2.70 7.28 8.36
N ARG A 67 -2.87 7.81 9.58
CA ARG A 67 -2.01 7.45 10.73
C ARG A 67 -2.10 5.97 11.09
N SER A 68 -3.28 5.36 10.99
CA SER A 68 -3.48 3.93 11.26
C SER A 68 -2.69 3.07 10.29
N LEU A 69 -2.66 3.43 9.01
CA LEU A 69 -1.81 2.76 8.02
C LEU A 69 -0.32 2.89 8.37
N ASN A 70 0.16 4.09 8.70
CA ASN A 70 1.56 4.26 9.04
C ASN A 70 1.94 3.40 10.26
N ARG A 71 1.15 3.45 11.33
CA ARG A 71 1.36 2.62 12.54
C ARG A 71 1.35 1.13 12.24
N TYR A 72 0.46 0.67 11.37
CA TYR A 72 0.44 -0.71 10.90
C TYR A 72 1.77 -1.08 10.23
N MET A 73 2.30 -0.26 9.32
CA MET A 73 3.59 -0.51 8.66
C MET A 73 4.74 -0.56 9.66
N GLU A 74 4.78 0.39 10.61
CA GLU A 74 5.81 0.44 11.65
C GLU A 74 5.81 -0.81 12.55
N GLN A 75 4.63 -1.30 12.93
CA GLN A 75 4.50 -2.41 13.85
C GLN A 75 4.62 -3.78 13.17
N LYS A 76 4.19 -3.88 11.90
CA LYS A 76 3.95 -5.17 11.24
C LYS A 76 4.92 -5.45 10.10
N ALA A 77 5.36 -4.42 9.37
CA ALA A 77 6.19 -4.55 8.18
C ALA A 77 7.69 -4.35 8.44
N TRP A 78 8.06 -3.51 9.43
CA TRP A 78 9.45 -3.28 9.82
C TRP A 78 10.19 -4.58 10.11
N GLY A 79 11.41 -4.70 9.60
CA GLY A 79 12.26 -5.88 9.77
C GLY A 79 12.09 -6.94 8.68
N ALA A 80 10.92 -7.01 8.03
CA ALA A 80 10.72 -7.83 6.82
C ALA A 80 10.86 -7.02 5.52
N PHE A 81 10.53 -5.73 5.59
CA PHE A 81 10.52 -4.84 4.44
C PHE A 81 11.18 -3.49 4.71
N ARG A 82 11.77 -2.90 3.65
CA ARG A 82 11.92 -1.45 3.53
C ARG A 82 10.68 -0.91 2.81
N TYR A 83 10.02 0.08 3.38
CA TYR A 83 8.74 0.57 2.86
C TYR A 83 8.78 2.02 2.40
N GLN A 84 7.95 2.32 1.41
CA GLN A 84 7.65 3.68 0.96
C GLN A 84 6.14 3.81 0.75
N VAL A 85 5.57 4.97 1.09
CA VAL A 85 4.12 5.23 0.93
C VAL A 85 3.96 6.55 0.21
N PHE A 86 3.19 6.54 -0.89
CA PHE A 86 2.98 7.70 -1.74
C PHE A 86 1.49 7.98 -1.89
N PRO A 87 0.99 9.15 -1.47
CA PRO A 87 -0.34 9.59 -1.86
C PRO A 87 -0.40 9.86 -3.36
N SER A 88 -1.51 9.46 -3.96
CA SER A 88 -1.80 9.64 -5.38
C SER A 88 -3.29 9.93 -5.57
N TYR A 89 -3.69 10.20 -6.81
CA TYR A 89 -5.08 10.43 -7.18
C TYR A 89 -5.36 9.72 -8.51
N ASP A 90 -6.64 9.39 -8.76
CA ASP A 90 -7.02 8.73 -10.00
C ASP A 90 -6.96 9.71 -11.18
N PHE A 91 -5.93 9.55 -12.00
CA PHE A 91 -5.72 10.37 -13.19
C PHE A 91 -6.52 9.87 -14.40
N ALA A 92 -7.12 8.68 -14.36
CA ALA A 92 -7.77 8.10 -15.54
C ALA A 92 -8.92 8.95 -16.09
N PRO A 93 -9.82 9.53 -15.28
CA PRO A 93 -10.88 10.42 -15.78
C PRO A 93 -10.31 11.68 -16.46
N ILE A 94 -9.25 12.27 -15.88
CA ILE A 94 -8.58 13.46 -16.43
C ILE A 94 -7.93 13.11 -17.77
N ALA A 95 -7.21 11.99 -17.82
CA ALA A 95 -6.57 11.50 -19.05
C ALA A 95 -7.60 11.24 -20.16
N ALA A 96 -8.78 10.71 -19.83
CA ALA A 96 -9.85 10.47 -20.80
C ALA A 96 -10.39 11.78 -21.41
N THR A 97 -10.48 12.85 -20.62
CA THR A 97 -10.84 14.19 -21.10
C THR A 97 -9.75 14.76 -22.00
N LEU A 98 -8.49 14.76 -21.53
CA LEU A 98 -7.36 15.29 -22.30
C LEU A 98 -7.18 14.59 -23.65
N LYS A 99 -7.42 13.27 -23.72
CA LYS A 99 -7.40 12.52 -24.99
C LYS A 99 -8.43 12.99 -26.01
N LYS A 100 -9.57 13.52 -25.57
CA LYS A 100 -10.61 14.09 -26.46
C LYS A 100 -10.27 15.52 -26.87
N GLU A 101 -9.70 16.31 -25.97
CA GLU A 101 -9.33 17.70 -26.21
C GLU A 101 -8.10 17.86 -27.12
N HIS A 102 -7.17 16.89 -27.06
CA HIS A 102 -5.94 16.89 -27.86
C HIS A 102 -6.04 16.07 -29.16
N ALA A 103 -7.23 15.56 -29.50
CA ALA A 103 -7.50 14.87 -30.77
C ALA A 103 -7.82 15.88 -31.87
#